data_AF-K2BMJ0-F1
#
_entry.id   AF-K2BMJ0-F1
#
_cell.length_a   1.000
_cell.length_b   1.000
_cell.length_c   1.000
_cell.angle_alpha   90.00
_cell.angle_beta   90.00
_cell.angle_gamma   90.00
#
_symmetry.space_group_name_H-M   'P 1'
#
loop_
_entity.id
_entity.type
_entity.pdbx_description
1 polymer ?
#
loop_
_entity_poly.entity_id
_entity_poly.type
_entity_poly.pdbx_seq_one_letter_code
_entity_poly.pdbx_strand_id
1 'polypeptide(L)'
;MRKKAYILLIIAIAIITTIIVGMFFLMRKYESTVLAGANIAGVDAGGKNIDDAMTQIEAELSIFLEKKVVILASDQVAEFLPADLGIGFDYEKTKNSLPTMRSLSGILRGVYLFVSGQEIVPSVVIDEEKLFSTISILNLEFDAQNAYLSLDPVSKEVILNAESSGIKMDRESFQQDLNKKFEDLSEDSITINLFEIEPAIISADIEPFMDQAGNILTKKITISYDSDEWIFSASDYSYLLSFGTKSTFAEDFGITWSDGEQNENAKENSLVETGIDVVIDEGGLGKYVQDFIATEVESPAENVSITMDDAGVITFEGSAKDGIEVNTEVLKDMIELSLESGVDAIDLPVKTLSSEVNVSQNLADLGIKELISVGYTDFTGSPYNRILNVGVGLSKFNGLLVEPGETFSFLDNLGAVDAASGYYKELVITNNETKPEYGGGLCQVSSTMYRAVLYGGLPVVARTEHSYAVSYYAYPSGYGLDATIYQPAPDLKFTNDTGSYILIQSYSEGTSAYFKFYGTDDGRTVIMDGPYYSNRVGAPADIIVYTTELAAGETQKKDSAHNGFDATWYRTIIGSDGTEETETIFSHYQAWPAKYLVGIAEGESGSGTTVQ
;
A
#
# COMPACT_ATOMS: atom_id res chain seq x y z
N MET A 1 83.26 44.43 -29.49
CA MET A 1 81.79 44.51 -29.61
C MET A 1 81.03 43.74 -28.52
N ARG A 2 81.46 42.54 -28.08
CA ARG A 2 80.75 41.73 -27.06
C ARG A 2 80.59 42.36 -25.66
N LYS A 3 81.56 43.14 -25.15
CA LYS A 3 81.45 43.81 -23.82
C LYS A 3 80.35 44.88 -23.74
N LYS A 4 80.12 45.66 -24.81
CA LYS A 4 79.06 46.70 -24.84
C LYS A 4 77.66 46.10 -24.89
N ALA A 5 77.48 44.99 -25.62
CA ALA A 5 76.22 44.24 -25.65
C ALA A 5 75.88 43.60 -24.29
N TYR A 6 76.87 43.06 -23.57
CA TYR A 6 76.68 42.56 -22.20
C TYR A 6 76.30 43.66 -21.21
N ILE A 7 76.91 44.84 -21.29
CA ILE A 7 76.57 45.97 -20.42
C ILE A 7 75.14 46.48 -20.72
N LEU A 8 74.76 46.61 -22.00
CA LEU A 8 73.39 46.97 -22.38
C LEU A 8 72.36 45.93 -21.96
N LEU A 9 72.68 44.64 -22.06
CA LEU A 9 71.82 43.55 -21.59
C LEU A 9 71.67 43.58 -20.06
N ILE A 10 72.76 43.80 -19.31
CA ILE A 10 72.72 43.93 -17.85
C ILE A 10 71.92 45.17 -17.43
N ILE A 11 72.05 46.29 -18.13
CA ILE A 11 71.24 47.49 -17.89
C ILE A 11 69.77 47.22 -18.20
N ALA A 12 69.45 46.56 -19.33
CA ALA A 12 68.08 46.21 -19.67
C ALA A 12 67.47 45.24 -18.64
N ILE A 13 68.21 44.21 -18.22
CA ILE A 13 67.80 43.29 -17.15
C ILE A 13 67.61 44.05 -15.84
N ALA A 14 68.55 44.92 -15.45
CA ALA A 14 68.42 45.71 -14.22
C ALA A 14 67.19 46.64 -14.25
N ILE A 15 66.88 47.25 -15.40
CA ILE A 15 65.68 48.05 -15.60
C ILE A 15 64.42 47.18 -15.49
N ILE A 16 64.38 46.05 -16.18
CA ILE A 16 63.25 45.11 -16.14
C ILE A 16 63.04 44.57 -14.73
N THR A 17 64.10 44.15 -14.04
CA THR A 17 64.03 43.68 -12.65
C THR A 17 63.57 44.80 -11.71
N THR A 18 64.03 46.04 -11.90
CA THR A 18 63.57 47.19 -11.10
C THR A 18 62.09 47.48 -11.36
N ILE A 19 61.62 47.37 -12.59
CA ILE A 19 60.20 47.49 -12.95
C ILE A 19 59.39 46.37 -12.34
N ILE A 20 59.83 45.11 -12.42
CA ILE A 20 59.15 43.95 -11.84
C ILE A 20 59.08 44.05 -10.32
N VAL A 21 60.19 44.41 -9.66
CA VAL A 21 60.25 44.58 -8.20
C VAL A 21 59.41 45.78 -7.77
N GLY A 22 59.50 46.91 -8.47
CA GLY A 22 58.68 48.09 -8.22
C GLY A 22 57.19 47.79 -8.40
N MET A 23 56.83 47.05 -9.45
CA MET A 23 55.47 46.57 -9.71
C MET A 23 55.01 45.62 -8.61
N PHE A 24 55.86 44.70 -8.14
CA PHE A 24 55.56 43.81 -7.02
C PHE A 24 55.28 44.58 -5.71
N PHE A 25 56.07 45.62 -5.41
CA PHE A 25 55.82 46.49 -4.25
C PHE A 25 54.53 47.32 -4.39
N LEU A 26 54.22 47.81 -5.59
CA LEU A 26 52.96 48.51 -5.86
C LEU A 26 51.76 47.57 -5.74
N MET A 27 51.86 46.35 -6.32
CA MET A 27 50.84 45.31 -6.21
C MET A 27 50.53 44.97 -4.75
N ARG A 28 51.56 44.87 -3.90
CA ARG A 28 51.40 44.58 -2.47
C ARG A 28 50.89 45.77 -1.64
N LYS A 29 51.27 47.00 -2.00
CA LYS A 29 50.83 48.22 -1.29
C LYS A 29 49.38 48.58 -1.59
N TYR A 30 48.94 48.33 -2.82
CA TYR A 30 47.60 48.67 -3.33
C TYR A 30 46.76 47.42 -3.62
N GLU A 31 47.04 46.34 -2.90
CA GLU A 31 46.40 45.03 -3.10
C GLU A 31 44.88 45.06 -2.89
N SER A 32 44.42 45.95 -2.01
CA SER A 32 43.00 46.15 -1.69
C SER A 32 42.46 47.49 -2.21
N THR A 33 43.12 48.09 -3.20
CA THR A 33 42.69 49.34 -3.83
C THR A 33 42.14 49.05 -5.22
N VAL A 34 40.96 49.60 -5.51
CA VAL A 34 40.35 49.50 -6.84
C VAL A 34 41.07 50.43 -7.81
N LEU A 35 41.36 49.95 -9.01
CA LEU A 35 42.06 50.74 -10.04
C LEU A 35 41.19 51.91 -10.54
N ALA A 36 41.85 53.02 -10.90
CA ALA A 36 41.17 54.21 -11.40
C ALA A 36 40.37 53.92 -12.69
N GLY A 37 39.23 54.60 -12.86
CA GLY A 37 38.32 54.38 -13.99
C GLY A 37 37.31 53.26 -13.79
N ALA A 38 37.30 52.60 -12.63
CA ALA A 38 36.26 51.64 -12.25
C ALA A 38 35.02 52.39 -11.71
N ASN A 39 34.00 52.55 -12.55
CA ASN A 39 32.69 53.02 -12.15
C ASN A 39 31.71 51.84 -12.17
N ILE A 40 30.78 51.80 -11.22
CA ILE A 40 29.71 50.80 -11.19
C ILE A 40 28.47 51.43 -10.56
N ALA A 41 27.31 51.26 -11.20
CA ALA A 41 26.06 51.87 -10.75
C ALA A 41 26.17 53.39 -10.51
N GLY A 42 26.94 54.10 -11.34
CA GLY A 42 27.22 55.53 -11.16
C GLY A 42 28.15 55.89 -9.98
N VAL A 43 28.67 54.90 -9.24
CA VAL A 43 29.65 55.09 -8.15
C VAL A 43 31.06 55.00 -8.71
N ASP A 44 31.86 56.07 -8.56
CA ASP A 44 33.30 56.04 -8.83
C ASP A 44 34.03 55.25 -7.73
N ALA A 45 34.38 54.01 -8.00
CA ALA A 45 35.12 53.13 -7.11
C ALA A 45 36.65 53.35 -7.22
N GLY A 46 37.12 54.09 -8.24
CA GLY A 46 38.53 54.27 -8.54
C GLY A 46 39.33 54.87 -7.38
N GLY A 47 40.42 54.21 -7.01
CA GLY A 47 41.32 54.69 -5.95
C GLY A 47 40.81 54.49 -4.52
N LYS A 48 39.61 53.94 -4.32
CA LYS A 48 39.06 53.58 -3.00
C LYS A 48 39.57 52.21 -2.56
N ASN A 49 39.52 51.95 -1.25
CA ASN A 49 39.62 50.59 -0.74
C ASN A 49 38.40 49.79 -1.23
N ILE A 50 38.58 48.51 -1.55
CA ILE A 50 37.49 47.64 -2.04
C ILE A 50 36.29 47.65 -1.08
N ASP A 51 36.50 47.60 0.23
CA ASP A 51 35.39 47.55 1.19
C ASP A 51 34.66 48.90 1.29
N ASP A 52 35.38 50.02 1.18
CA ASP A 52 34.79 51.37 1.12
C ASP A 52 34.03 51.61 -0.19
N ALA A 53 34.55 51.07 -1.30
CA ALA A 53 33.88 51.12 -2.60
C ALA A 53 32.58 50.29 -2.55
N MET A 54 32.64 49.05 -2.08
CA MET A 54 31.48 48.17 -1.96
C MET A 54 30.41 48.74 -1.04
N THR A 55 30.78 49.40 0.06
CA THR A 55 29.80 50.08 0.94
C THR A 55 28.95 51.12 0.18
N GLN A 56 29.56 51.88 -0.74
CA GLN A 56 28.85 52.89 -1.52
C GLN A 56 28.04 52.26 -2.66
N ILE A 57 28.58 51.21 -3.29
CA ILE A 57 27.90 50.47 -4.35
C ILE A 57 26.66 49.75 -3.81
N GLU A 58 26.79 49.08 -2.66
CA GLU A 58 25.69 48.42 -1.96
C GLU A 58 24.58 49.41 -1.60
N ALA A 59 24.93 50.63 -1.18
CA ALA A 59 23.95 51.68 -0.86
C ALA A 59 23.15 52.11 -2.11
N GLU A 60 23.80 52.36 -3.24
CA GLU A 60 23.12 52.75 -4.49
C GLU A 60 22.28 51.60 -5.07
N LEU A 61 22.82 50.38 -5.07
CA LEU A 61 22.09 49.18 -5.51
C LEU A 61 20.87 48.90 -4.62
N SER A 62 20.98 49.13 -3.30
CA SER A 62 19.85 48.99 -2.37
C SER A 62 18.74 50.00 -2.66
N ILE A 63 19.09 51.25 -2.99
CA ILE A 63 18.11 52.27 -3.41
C ILE A 63 17.40 51.84 -4.69
N PHE A 64 18.11 51.22 -5.63
CA PHE A 64 17.49 50.68 -6.84
C PHE A 64 16.53 49.52 -6.53
N LEU A 65 16.87 48.64 -5.58
CA LEU A 65 15.99 47.54 -5.16
C LEU A 65 14.69 47.99 -4.46
N GLU A 66 14.59 49.24 -4.01
CA GLU A 66 13.36 49.81 -3.47
C GLU A 66 12.39 50.32 -4.57
N LYS A 67 12.86 50.45 -5.80
CA LYS A 67 12.03 50.88 -6.95
C LYS A 67 11.23 49.71 -7.47
N LYS A 68 9.96 49.96 -7.78
CA LYS A 68 9.06 48.96 -8.34
C LYS A 68 9.41 48.61 -9.78
N VAL A 69 9.35 47.33 -10.11
CA VAL A 69 9.44 46.81 -11.47
C VAL A 69 8.03 46.85 -12.06
N VAL A 70 7.84 47.63 -13.13
CA VAL A 70 6.58 47.69 -13.89
C VAL A 70 6.62 46.63 -14.98
N ILE A 71 5.66 45.71 -14.95
CA ILE A 71 5.50 44.62 -15.90
C ILE A 71 4.20 44.83 -16.67
N LEU A 72 4.29 44.79 -18.00
CA LEU A 72 3.19 44.90 -18.94
C LEU A 72 2.90 43.52 -19.54
N ALA A 73 1.66 43.05 -19.45
CA ALA A 73 1.24 41.80 -20.05
C ALA A 73 -0.15 41.95 -20.64
N SER A 74 -0.25 41.94 -21.98
CA SER A 74 -1.50 42.21 -22.71
C SER A 74 -2.14 43.54 -22.29
N ASP A 75 -3.24 43.51 -21.55
CA ASP A 75 -3.97 44.67 -21.01
C ASP A 75 -3.72 44.93 -19.51
N GLN A 76 -2.93 44.08 -18.86
CA GLN A 76 -2.61 44.18 -17.44
C GLN A 76 -1.31 44.96 -17.21
N VAL A 77 -1.31 45.75 -16.13
CA VAL A 77 -0.14 46.44 -15.61
C VAL A 77 0.04 46.01 -14.16
N ALA A 78 1.20 45.44 -13.85
CA ALA A 78 1.54 44.97 -12.52
C ALA A 78 2.84 45.62 -12.03
N GLU A 79 2.91 45.90 -10.73
CA GLU A 79 4.07 46.50 -10.10
C GLU A 79 4.53 45.61 -8.94
N PHE A 80 5.80 45.23 -8.95
CA PHE A 80 6.38 44.38 -7.91
C PHE A 80 7.64 45.03 -7.32
N LEU A 81 7.92 44.75 -6.05
CA LEU A 81 9.26 45.02 -5.54
C LEU A 81 10.21 43.94 -6.07
N PRO A 82 11.46 44.28 -6.43
CA PRO A 82 12.50 43.32 -6.80
C PRO A 82 12.64 42.16 -5.80
N ALA A 83 12.52 42.45 -4.51
CA ALA A 83 12.57 41.44 -3.45
C ALA A 83 11.42 40.42 -3.54
N ASP A 84 10.22 40.85 -3.95
CA ASP A 84 9.07 39.96 -4.13
C ASP A 84 9.30 39.02 -5.32
N LEU A 85 9.91 39.53 -6.39
CA LEU A 85 10.29 38.76 -7.58
C LEU A 85 11.53 37.87 -7.37
N GLY A 86 12.15 37.88 -6.18
CA GLY A 86 13.39 37.12 -5.93
C GLY A 86 14.61 37.67 -6.66
N ILE A 87 14.59 38.95 -7.04
CA ILE A 87 15.68 39.63 -7.74
C ILE A 87 16.54 40.37 -6.72
N GLY A 88 17.85 40.19 -6.83
CA GLY A 88 18.85 40.90 -6.05
C GLY A 88 20.17 41.05 -6.82
N PHE A 89 21.16 41.57 -6.10
CA PHE A 89 22.53 41.66 -6.61
C PHE A 89 23.44 40.67 -5.87
N ASP A 90 24.29 39.99 -6.63
CA ASP A 90 25.36 39.16 -6.09
C ASP A 90 26.55 40.07 -5.75
N TYR A 91 26.56 40.56 -4.51
CA TYR A 91 27.57 41.50 -4.03
C TYR A 91 28.99 40.91 -4.04
N GLU A 92 29.14 39.60 -3.85
CA GLU A 92 30.45 38.93 -3.90
C GLU A 92 30.97 38.82 -5.32
N LYS A 93 30.15 38.41 -6.30
CA LYS A 93 30.54 38.45 -7.72
C LYS A 93 30.79 39.87 -8.19
N THR A 94 30.00 40.83 -7.73
CA THR A 94 30.18 42.26 -8.01
C THR A 94 31.51 42.77 -7.44
N LYS A 95 31.86 42.41 -6.21
CA LYS A 95 33.17 42.71 -5.60
C LYS A 95 34.32 42.11 -6.40
N ASN A 96 34.17 40.88 -6.87
CA ASN A 96 35.19 40.17 -7.65
C ASN A 96 35.35 40.71 -9.08
N SER A 97 34.36 41.46 -9.59
CA SER A 97 34.44 42.09 -10.92
C SER A 97 35.27 43.39 -10.91
N LEU A 98 35.51 43.98 -9.74
CA LEU A 98 36.32 45.19 -9.57
C LEU A 98 37.80 44.94 -9.94
N PRO A 99 38.41 45.78 -10.79
CA PRO A 99 39.80 45.63 -11.19
C PRO A 99 40.74 46.03 -10.03
N THR A 100 41.62 45.11 -9.63
CA THR A 100 42.61 45.32 -8.57
C THR A 100 44.03 45.05 -9.08
N MET A 101 45.06 45.48 -8.33
CA MET A 101 46.46 45.15 -8.64
C MET A 101 46.87 43.72 -8.24
N ARG A 102 45.95 42.87 -7.77
CA ARG A 102 46.25 41.49 -7.35
C ARG A 102 46.69 40.58 -8.50
N SER A 103 46.29 40.89 -9.73
CA SER A 103 46.59 40.08 -10.91
C SER A 103 46.91 40.94 -12.13
N LEU A 104 47.70 40.40 -13.05
CA LEU A 104 48.00 41.07 -14.32
C LEU A 104 46.73 41.31 -15.15
N SER A 105 45.76 40.40 -15.09
CA SER A 105 44.45 40.55 -15.75
C SER A 105 43.62 41.69 -15.15
N GLY A 106 43.62 41.85 -13.82
CA GLY A 106 42.97 42.96 -13.14
C GLY A 106 43.57 44.32 -13.53
N ILE A 107 44.89 44.39 -13.67
CA ILE A 107 45.61 45.59 -14.12
C ILE A 107 45.24 45.96 -15.56
N LEU A 108 45.24 44.98 -16.47
CA LEU A 108 44.84 45.21 -17.87
C LEU A 108 43.38 45.65 -17.97
N ARG A 109 42.47 45.04 -17.18
CA ARG A 109 41.06 45.43 -17.11
C ARG A 109 40.89 46.85 -16.58
N GLY A 110 41.62 47.23 -15.53
CA GLY A 110 41.59 48.59 -14.99
C GLY A 110 42.05 49.64 -16.01
N VAL A 111 43.14 49.37 -16.74
CA VAL A 111 43.60 50.26 -17.83
C VAL A 111 42.56 50.36 -18.94
N TYR A 112 41.93 49.25 -19.32
CA TYR A 112 40.88 49.25 -20.32
C TYR A 112 39.69 50.12 -19.89
N LEU A 113 39.16 49.93 -18.67
CA LEU A 113 38.01 50.70 -18.16
C LEU A 113 38.34 52.21 -18.07
N PHE A 114 39.56 52.56 -17.64
CA PHE A 114 40.01 53.94 -17.61
C PHE A 114 40.05 54.61 -19.00
N VAL A 115 40.41 53.86 -20.05
CA VAL A 115 40.51 54.38 -21.42
C VAL A 115 39.16 54.35 -22.13
N SER A 116 38.36 53.29 -21.93
CA SER A 116 37.07 53.12 -22.59
C SER A 116 35.97 53.95 -21.94
N GLY A 117 36.11 54.30 -20.66
CA GLY A 117 35.06 54.95 -19.87
C GLY A 117 33.84 54.07 -19.64
N GLN A 118 33.93 52.77 -19.90
CA GLN A 118 32.83 51.82 -19.65
C GLN A 118 32.64 51.61 -18.15
N GLU A 119 31.37 51.56 -17.73
CA GLU A 119 31.03 51.13 -16.38
C GLU A 119 31.09 49.60 -16.26
N ILE A 120 31.34 49.15 -15.04
CA ILE A 120 31.26 47.74 -14.66
C ILE A 120 29.79 47.45 -14.36
N VAL A 121 29.27 46.39 -14.97
CA VAL A 121 27.90 45.92 -14.74
C VAL A 121 27.84 45.17 -13.41
N PRO A 122 26.87 45.49 -12.52
CA PRO A 122 26.66 44.74 -11.28
C PRO A 122 26.16 43.32 -11.59
N SER A 123 26.58 42.33 -10.80
CA SER A 123 26.13 40.96 -10.99
C SER A 123 24.72 40.80 -10.42
N VAL A 124 23.75 40.43 -11.27
CA VAL A 124 22.38 40.16 -10.86
C VAL A 124 22.24 38.70 -10.41
N VAL A 125 21.39 38.46 -9.42
CA VAL A 125 20.92 37.12 -9.04
C VAL A 125 19.41 37.12 -9.06
N ILE A 126 18.83 36.12 -9.73
CA ILE A 126 17.39 35.93 -9.82
C ILE A 126 17.08 34.53 -9.30
N ASP A 127 16.21 34.46 -8.30
CA ASP A 127 15.57 33.23 -7.86
C ASP A 127 14.42 32.91 -8.83
N GLU A 128 14.64 31.98 -9.75
CA GLU A 128 13.68 31.65 -10.81
C GLU A 128 12.37 31.07 -10.25
N GLU A 129 12.45 30.25 -9.21
CA GLU A 129 11.28 29.65 -8.57
C GLU A 129 10.41 30.74 -7.94
N LYS A 130 11.04 31.69 -7.22
CA LYS A 130 10.34 32.82 -6.63
C LYS A 130 9.80 33.81 -7.69
N LEU A 131 10.57 34.06 -8.75
CA LEU A 131 10.15 34.93 -9.85
C LEU A 131 8.87 34.39 -10.50
N PHE A 132 8.88 33.15 -10.97
CA PHE A 132 7.74 32.60 -11.71
C PHE A 132 6.56 32.27 -10.80
N SER A 133 6.78 31.86 -9.55
CA SER A 133 5.67 31.72 -8.59
C SER A 133 4.98 33.07 -8.31
N THR A 134 5.72 34.18 -8.26
CA THR A 134 5.13 35.52 -8.06
C THR A 134 4.40 36.02 -9.31
N ILE A 135 4.99 35.83 -10.49
CA ILE A 135 4.38 36.21 -11.78
C ILE A 135 3.13 35.38 -12.09
N SER A 136 3.03 34.15 -11.57
CA SER A 136 1.86 33.29 -11.77
C SER A 136 0.53 33.93 -11.32
N ILE A 137 0.56 34.88 -10.37
CA ILE A 137 -0.61 35.63 -9.88
C ILE A 137 -1.31 36.41 -11.01
N LEU A 138 -0.59 36.75 -12.08
CA LEU A 138 -1.15 37.46 -13.24
C LEU A 138 -2.05 36.57 -14.12
N ASN A 139 -2.04 35.24 -13.91
CA ASN A 139 -2.85 34.26 -14.65
C ASN A 139 -2.78 34.44 -16.18
N LEU A 140 -1.56 34.62 -16.70
CA LEU A 140 -1.30 34.93 -18.11
C LEU A 140 -1.14 33.68 -19.00
N GLU A 141 -0.82 32.54 -18.39
CA GLU A 141 -0.63 31.27 -19.09
C GLU A 141 -1.90 30.41 -18.99
N PHE A 142 -2.29 29.80 -20.10
CA PHE A 142 -3.34 28.78 -20.17
C PHE A 142 -2.78 27.60 -20.95
N ASP A 143 -2.92 26.39 -20.43
CA ASP A 143 -2.48 25.22 -21.19
C ASP A 143 -3.46 24.94 -22.34
N ALA A 144 -2.92 24.47 -23.47
CA ALA A 144 -3.76 23.98 -24.56
C ALA A 144 -4.52 22.75 -24.07
N GLN A 145 -5.79 22.64 -24.46
CA GLN A 145 -6.61 21.49 -24.13
C GLN A 145 -6.87 20.67 -25.38
N ASN A 146 -6.49 19.39 -25.32
CA ASN A 146 -6.75 18.42 -26.36
C ASN A 146 -8.26 18.16 -26.50
N ALA A 147 -8.69 17.80 -27.71
CA ALA A 147 -10.00 17.23 -27.91
C ALA A 147 -10.13 15.91 -27.12
N TYR A 148 -11.34 15.55 -26.69
CA TYR A 148 -11.60 14.28 -26.00
C TYR A 148 -13.07 13.86 -26.13
N LEU A 149 -13.35 12.56 -25.98
CA LEU A 149 -14.74 12.08 -25.89
C LEU A 149 -15.18 12.00 -24.43
N SER A 150 -16.39 12.46 -24.17
CA SER A 150 -17.10 12.25 -22.92
C SER A 150 -18.49 11.69 -23.19
N LEU A 151 -19.27 11.46 -22.14
CA LEU A 151 -20.64 10.97 -22.26
C LEU A 151 -21.60 12.00 -21.69
N ASP A 152 -22.70 12.22 -22.40
CA ASP A 152 -23.79 13.02 -21.87
C ASP A 152 -24.40 12.31 -20.65
N PRO A 153 -24.48 12.96 -19.49
CA PRO A 153 -24.99 12.33 -18.27
C PRO A 153 -26.50 12.00 -18.34
N VAL A 154 -27.23 12.56 -19.30
CA VAL A 154 -28.68 12.36 -19.46
C VAL A 154 -29.00 11.47 -20.67
N SER A 155 -28.49 11.80 -21.85
CA SER A 155 -28.75 11.03 -23.07
C SER A 155 -27.91 9.76 -23.18
N LYS A 156 -26.80 9.68 -22.42
CA LYS A 156 -25.80 8.60 -22.49
C LYS A 156 -25.12 8.49 -23.86
N GLU A 157 -25.19 9.54 -24.68
CA GLU A 157 -24.53 9.60 -25.98
C GLU A 157 -23.08 10.06 -25.83
N VAL A 158 -22.21 9.59 -26.72
CA VAL A 158 -20.82 10.05 -26.79
C VAL A 158 -20.78 11.47 -27.34
N ILE A 159 -20.18 12.39 -26.59
CA ILE A 159 -19.97 13.78 -26.96
C ILE A 159 -18.49 13.98 -27.30
N LEU A 160 -18.20 14.60 -28.44
CA LEU A 160 -16.88 15.12 -28.77
C LEU A 160 -16.72 16.53 -28.19
N ASN A 161 -15.79 16.69 -27.27
CA ASN A 161 -15.38 17.99 -26.75
C ASN A 161 -14.21 18.48 -27.61
N ALA A 162 -14.42 19.60 -28.29
CA ALA A 162 -13.42 20.18 -29.17
C ALA A 162 -12.24 20.76 -28.39
N GLU A 163 -11.09 20.74 -29.04
CA GLU A 163 -9.83 21.28 -28.56
C GLU A 163 -9.89 22.80 -28.34
N SER A 164 -8.98 23.32 -27.51
CA SER A 164 -8.75 24.77 -27.36
C SER A 164 -7.27 25.10 -27.28
N SER A 165 -6.86 26.19 -27.96
CA SER A 165 -5.49 26.69 -27.91
C SER A 165 -5.12 27.19 -26.51
N GLY A 166 -3.85 27.01 -26.16
CA GLY A 166 -3.27 27.59 -24.95
C GLY A 166 -2.45 28.84 -25.23
N ILE A 167 -2.00 29.49 -24.17
CA ILE A 167 -1.11 30.65 -24.19
C ILE A 167 0.04 30.38 -23.23
N LYS A 168 1.28 30.53 -23.71
CA LYS A 168 2.48 30.44 -22.89
C LYS A 168 3.26 31.74 -22.93
N MET A 169 3.96 32.00 -21.83
CA MET A 169 4.89 33.10 -21.72
C MET A 169 6.25 32.69 -22.28
N ASP A 170 6.87 33.60 -23.03
CA ASP A 170 8.28 33.48 -23.38
C ASP A 170 9.14 33.80 -22.16
N ARG A 171 9.39 32.78 -21.34
CA ARG A 171 10.13 32.87 -20.09
C ARG A 171 11.59 33.27 -20.33
N GLU A 172 12.19 32.77 -21.40
CA GLU A 172 13.59 33.06 -21.73
C GLU A 172 13.75 34.53 -22.11
N SER A 173 12.94 35.03 -23.05
CA SER A 173 12.95 36.45 -23.43
C SER A 173 12.68 37.35 -22.22
N PHE A 174 11.73 36.99 -21.36
CA PHE A 174 11.42 37.77 -20.17
C PHE A 174 12.57 37.81 -19.15
N GLN A 175 13.23 36.68 -18.91
CA GLN A 175 14.41 36.63 -18.03
C GLN A 175 15.57 37.44 -18.61
N GLN A 176 15.80 37.38 -19.92
CA GLN A 176 16.82 38.19 -20.58
C GLN A 176 16.53 39.69 -20.42
N ASP A 177 15.29 40.11 -20.61
CA ASP A 177 14.86 41.51 -20.41
C ASP A 177 14.98 41.95 -18.95
N LEU A 178 14.64 41.08 -17.99
CA LEU A 178 14.84 41.33 -16.56
C LEU A 178 16.32 41.47 -16.21
N ASN A 179 17.17 40.53 -16.61
CA ASN A 179 18.60 40.60 -16.35
C ASN A 179 19.17 41.90 -16.90
N LYS A 180 18.87 42.23 -18.15
CA LYS A 180 19.31 43.47 -18.78
C LYS A 180 18.84 44.73 -18.04
N LYS A 181 17.58 44.76 -17.60
CA LYS A 181 17.04 45.89 -16.81
C LYS A 181 17.85 46.14 -15.54
N PHE A 182 18.18 45.08 -14.80
CA PHE A 182 18.92 45.20 -13.53
C PHE A 182 20.43 45.41 -13.74
N GLU A 183 21.00 44.91 -14.85
CA GLU A 183 22.37 45.20 -15.27
C GLU A 183 22.56 46.67 -15.68
N ASP A 184 21.61 47.22 -16.44
CA ASP A 184 21.62 48.60 -16.93
C ASP A 184 21.06 49.61 -15.90
N LEU A 185 20.52 49.12 -14.77
CA LEU A 185 19.78 49.91 -13.77
C LEU A 185 18.66 50.76 -14.40
N SER A 186 18.00 50.20 -15.42
CA SER A 186 16.94 50.88 -16.16
C SER A 186 15.64 50.92 -15.34
N GLU A 187 14.92 52.03 -15.42
CA GLU A 187 13.58 52.19 -14.84
C GLU A 187 12.45 51.82 -15.82
N ASP A 188 12.78 51.44 -17.06
CA ASP A 188 11.80 51.13 -18.10
C ASP A 188 10.92 49.92 -17.76
N SER A 189 9.67 49.94 -18.20
CA SER A 189 8.76 48.80 -18.04
C SER A 189 9.23 47.59 -18.88
N ILE A 190 9.01 46.37 -18.36
CA ILE A 190 9.26 45.12 -19.10
C ILE A 190 7.94 44.60 -19.67
N THR A 191 7.95 44.15 -20.91
CA THR A 191 6.76 43.53 -21.54
C THR A 191 6.91 42.02 -21.55
N ILE A 192 5.89 41.31 -21.09
CA ILE A 192 5.80 39.85 -21.22
C ILE A 192 5.31 39.52 -22.62
N ASN A 193 6.13 38.81 -23.39
CA ASN A 193 5.72 38.25 -24.67
C ASN A 193 4.96 36.95 -24.45
N LEU A 194 3.77 36.86 -25.03
CA LEU A 194 2.92 35.68 -25.00
C LEU A 194 2.85 35.08 -26.40
N PHE A 195 2.86 33.75 -26.49
CA PHE A 195 2.66 33.02 -27.73
C PHE A 195 1.59 31.94 -27.57
N GLU A 196 0.88 31.67 -28.65
CA GLU A 196 -0.15 30.64 -28.71
C GLU A 196 0.50 29.26 -28.84
N ILE A 197 -0.02 28.29 -28.09
CA ILE A 197 0.36 26.88 -28.21
C ILE A 197 -0.85 26.10 -28.74
N GLU A 198 -0.61 25.28 -29.76
CA GLU A 198 -1.64 24.43 -30.35
C GLU A 198 -1.84 23.16 -29.51
N PRO A 199 -3.07 22.64 -29.45
CA PRO A 199 -3.36 21.36 -28.81
C PRO A 199 -2.70 20.23 -29.61
N ALA A 200 -2.29 19.17 -28.91
CA ALA A 200 -1.65 18.02 -29.53
C ALA A 200 -2.66 17.14 -30.28
N ILE A 201 -3.91 17.11 -29.83
CA ILE A 201 -4.99 16.28 -30.40
C ILE A 201 -6.17 17.18 -30.73
N ILE A 202 -6.64 17.07 -31.98
CA ILE A 202 -7.78 17.84 -32.48
C ILE A 202 -9.01 16.96 -32.71
N SER A 203 -10.17 17.58 -32.85
CA SER A 203 -11.45 16.91 -33.07
C SER A 203 -11.41 15.90 -34.23
N ALA A 204 -10.71 16.25 -35.31
CA ALA A 204 -10.57 15.40 -36.49
C ALA A 204 -9.84 14.07 -36.23
N ASP A 205 -8.98 14.01 -35.22
CA ASP A 205 -8.23 12.80 -34.85
C ASP A 205 -9.13 11.82 -34.08
N ILE A 206 -10.15 12.33 -33.39
CA ILE A 206 -11.01 11.56 -32.48
C ILE A 206 -12.33 11.12 -33.15
N GLU A 207 -12.86 11.91 -34.08
CA GLU A 207 -14.10 11.61 -34.82
C GLU A 207 -14.22 10.15 -35.32
N PRO A 208 -13.16 9.51 -35.89
CA PRO A 208 -13.23 8.12 -36.37
C PRO A 208 -13.49 7.07 -35.27
N PHE A 209 -13.23 7.40 -34.01
CA PHE A 209 -13.34 6.47 -32.89
C PHE A 209 -14.65 6.57 -32.11
N MET A 210 -15.56 7.48 -32.48
CA MET A 210 -16.85 7.65 -31.82
C MET A 210 -17.70 6.36 -31.84
N ASP A 211 -17.66 5.60 -32.94
CA ASP A 211 -18.36 4.31 -33.05
C ASP A 211 -17.76 3.26 -32.10
N GLN A 212 -16.43 3.26 -31.94
CA GLN A 212 -15.74 2.38 -31.00
C GLN A 212 -16.11 2.72 -29.56
N ALA A 213 -16.12 4.01 -29.20
CA ALA A 213 -16.58 4.49 -27.90
C ALA A 213 -18.03 4.08 -27.63
N GLY A 214 -18.93 4.21 -28.62
CA GLY A 214 -20.32 3.76 -28.52
C GLY A 214 -20.45 2.25 -28.23
N ASN A 215 -19.62 1.41 -28.87
CA ASN A 215 -19.62 -0.03 -28.61
C ASN A 215 -19.18 -0.38 -27.18
N ILE A 216 -18.21 0.36 -26.62
CA ILE A 216 -17.74 0.15 -25.25
C ILE A 216 -18.86 0.37 -24.24
N LEU A 217 -19.75 1.33 -24.46
CA LEU A 217 -20.90 1.59 -23.57
C LEU A 217 -21.88 0.42 -23.47
N THR A 218 -21.92 -0.44 -24.49
CA THR A 218 -22.81 -1.60 -24.50
C THR A 218 -22.27 -2.77 -23.67
N LYS A 219 -20.99 -2.72 -23.28
CA LYS A 219 -20.33 -3.79 -22.53
C LYS A 219 -20.76 -3.81 -21.07
N LYS A 220 -20.76 -5.02 -20.53
CA LYS A 220 -21.01 -5.31 -19.11
C LYS A 220 -19.90 -6.23 -18.62
N ILE A 221 -19.49 -6.01 -17.37
CA ILE A 221 -18.46 -6.80 -16.70
C ILE A 221 -19.07 -7.31 -15.40
N THR A 222 -19.01 -8.61 -15.19
CA THR A 222 -19.32 -9.24 -13.91
C THR A 222 -18.07 -9.20 -13.03
N ILE A 223 -18.19 -8.65 -11.83
CA ILE A 223 -17.14 -8.58 -10.82
C ILE A 223 -17.53 -9.57 -9.72
N SER A 224 -16.69 -10.55 -9.41
CA SER A 224 -16.98 -11.62 -8.43
C SER A 224 -16.03 -11.61 -7.23
N TYR A 225 -16.56 -11.89 -6.04
CA TYR A 225 -15.78 -12.15 -4.82
C TYR A 225 -16.49 -13.20 -3.95
N ASP A 226 -15.83 -14.31 -3.65
CA ASP A 226 -16.42 -15.47 -2.96
C ASP A 226 -17.76 -15.93 -3.58
N SER A 227 -18.89 -15.61 -2.93
CA SER A 227 -20.25 -15.94 -3.41
C SER A 227 -21.01 -14.73 -3.96
N ASP A 228 -20.44 -13.54 -3.87
CA ASP A 228 -21.07 -12.27 -4.25
C ASP A 228 -20.65 -11.85 -5.66
N GLU A 229 -21.60 -11.25 -6.39
CA GLU A 229 -21.43 -10.80 -7.77
C GLU A 229 -22.04 -9.41 -7.98
N TRP A 230 -21.29 -8.53 -8.67
CA TRP A 230 -21.74 -7.20 -9.09
C TRP A 230 -21.62 -7.06 -10.61
N ILE A 231 -22.58 -6.39 -11.24
CA ILE A 231 -22.55 -6.12 -12.68
C ILE A 231 -22.19 -4.66 -12.90
N PHE A 232 -20.99 -4.41 -13.43
CA PHE A 232 -20.56 -3.11 -13.91
C PHE A 232 -21.02 -2.91 -15.36
N SER A 233 -21.83 -1.89 -15.61
CA SER A 233 -22.36 -1.53 -16.93
C SER A 233 -21.77 -0.18 -17.35
N ALA A 234 -21.00 -0.16 -18.44
CA ALA A 234 -20.39 1.07 -18.94
C ALA A 234 -21.43 2.17 -19.22
N SER A 235 -22.62 1.79 -19.69
CA SER A 235 -23.72 2.74 -19.91
C SER A 235 -24.38 3.28 -18.64
N ASP A 236 -24.35 2.54 -17.52
CA ASP A 236 -24.98 2.98 -16.27
C ASP A 236 -24.02 3.80 -15.40
N TYR A 237 -22.73 3.55 -15.57
CA TYR A 237 -21.64 4.26 -14.91
C TYR A 237 -20.85 5.12 -15.90
N SER A 238 -21.53 5.69 -16.91
CA SER A 238 -20.93 6.53 -17.95
C SER A 238 -20.20 7.76 -17.39
N TYR A 239 -20.62 8.26 -16.23
CA TYR A 239 -19.94 9.36 -15.53
C TYR A 239 -18.53 9.00 -15.05
N LEU A 240 -18.18 7.71 -14.99
CA LEU A 240 -16.85 7.21 -14.67
C LEU A 240 -15.95 7.11 -15.89
N LEU A 241 -16.50 7.20 -17.10
CA LEU A 241 -15.79 6.86 -18.33
C LEU A 241 -15.38 8.14 -19.07
N SER A 242 -14.10 8.20 -19.39
CA SER A 242 -13.53 9.12 -20.35
C SER A 242 -12.72 8.34 -21.37
N PHE A 243 -12.45 8.94 -22.52
CA PHE A 243 -11.65 8.31 -23.56
C PHE A 243 -10.36 9.09 -23.77
N GLY A 244 -9.24 8.39 -23.63
CA GLY A 244 -7.92 8.90 -23.98
C GLY A 244 -7.50 8.45 -25.38
N THR A 245 -6.34 8.93 -25.84
CA THR A 245 -5.72 8.51 -27.11
C THR A 245 -4.49 7.65 -26.85
N LYS A 246 -4.40 6.49 -27.51
CA LYS A 246 -3.20 5.63 -27.48
C LYS A 246 -2.08 6.28 -28.29
N SER A 247 -1.15 6.93 -27.60
CA SER A 247 0.14 7.35 -28.16
C SER A 247 1.10 6.17 -28.17
N THR A 248 1.36 5.56 -29.33
CA THR A 248 2.53 4.68 -29.48
C THR A 248 3.74 5.53 -29.85
N PHE A 249 4.71 5.64 -28.94
CA PHE A 249 6.04 6.10 -29.32
C PHE A 249 6.61 5.10 -30.34
N ALA A 250 6.93 5.57 -31.54
CA ALA A 250 7.88 4.84 -32.38
C ALA A 250 9.21 4.86 -31.63
N GLU A 251 9.68 3.70 -31.14
CA GLU A 251 10.98 3.57 -30.50
C GLU A 251 12.07 4.19 -31.39
N ASP A 252 12.77 5.17 -30.82
CA ASP A 252 13.94 5.81 -31.42
C ASP A 252 15.06 4.77 -31.54
N PHE A 253 15.30 4.24 -32.74
CA PHE A 253 16.50 3.45 -33.02
C PHE A 253 17.70 4.38 -32.87
N GLY A 254 18.33 4.34 -31.69
CA GLY A 254 19.46 5.20 -31.31
C GLY A 254 20.60 5.26 -32.33
N ILE A 255 20.49 6.19 -33.29
CA ILE A 255 21.58 6.60 -34.16
C ILE A 255 22.14 7.91 -33.61
N THR A 256 23.27 7.81 -32.92
CA THR A 256 24.09 8.97 -32.53
C THR A 256 24.91 9.40 -33.76
N TRP A 257 24.62 10.58 -34.33
CA TRP A 257 25.52 11.21 -35.29
C TRP A 257 26.49 12.14 -34.56
N SER A 258 27.76 12.09 -34.98
CA SER A 258 28.95 12.56 -34.28
C SER A 258 29.24 14.06 -34.48
N ASP A 259 28.25 14.93 -34.54
CA ASP A 259 28.48 16.30 -34.98
C ASP A 259 27.48 17.20 -34.23
N GLY A 260 27.94 17.85 -33.16
CA GLY A 260 27.13 18.55 -32.15
C GLY A 260 26.38 19.80 -32.61
N GLU A 261 25.52 19.69 -33.62
CA GLU A 261 24.43 20.64 -33.85
C GLU A 261 23.16 20.10 -33.20
N GLN A 262 22.66 20.82 -32.18
CA GLN A 262 21.32 20.61 -31.65
C GLN A 262 20.32 20.93 -32.76
N ASN A 263 19.46 19.98 -33.08
CA ASN A 263 18.41 20.16 -34.07
C ASN A 263 17.23 20.90 -33.41
N GLU A 264 17.09 22.19 -33.69
CA GLU A 264 15.88 22.98 -33.37
C GLU A 264 14.64 22.56 -34.22
N ASN A 265 14.72 21.47 -34.99
CA ASN A 265 13.58 20.86 -35.69
C ASN A 265 13.21 19.47 -35.14
N ALA A 266 13.15 19.28 -33.82
CA ALA A 266 12.37 18.20 -33.22
C ALA A 266 10.85 18.49 -33.27
N LYS A 267 10.37 19.05 -34.38
CA LYS A 267 8.96 19.44 -34.60
C LYS A 267 8.10 18.36 -35.27
N GLU A 268 8.64 17.19 -35.56
CA GLU A 268 7.86 16.06 -36.08
C GLU A 268 8.37 14.74 -35.47
N ASN A 269 8.16 14.56 -34.17
CA ASN A 269 7.86 13.21 -33.70
C ASN A 269 6.40 12.97 -34.07
N SER A 270 6.15 12.45 -35.27
CA SER A 270 4.82 11.96 -35.65
C SER A 270 4.44 10.84 -34.69
N LEU A 271 3.68 11.19 -33.64
CA LEU A 271 2.87 10.24 -32.90
C LEU A 271 2.02 9.49 -33.94
N VAL A 272 2.25 8.19 -34.08
CA VAL A 272 1.32 7.34 -34.84
C VAL A 272 0.28 6.91 -33.83
N GLU A 273 -0.83 7.66 -33.77
CA GLU A 273 -1.97 7.35 -32.94
C GLU A 273 -2.75 6.19 -33.57
N THR A 274 -2.97 5.11 -32.81
CA THR A 274 -3.57 3.87 -33.35
C THR A 274 -4.86 3.44 -32.65
N GLY A 275 -5.42 4.23 -31.72
CA GLY A 275 -6.67 3.88 -31.06
C GLY A 275 -7.09 4.81 -29.91
N ILE A 276 -8.30 4.57 -29.41
CA ILE A 276 -8.82 5.16 -28.17
C ILE A 276 -8.55 4.23 -26.98
N ASP A 277 -8.10 4.81 -25.87
CA ASP A 277 -8.01 4.21 -24.53
C ASP A 277 -9.30 4.46 -23.75
N VAL A 278 -9.75 3.47 -22.98
CA VAL A 278 -10.79 3.70 -21.98
C VAL A 278 -10.12 4.13 -20.68
N VAL A 279 -10.51 5.28 -20.16
CA VAL A 279 -10.00 5.81 -18.88
C VAL A 279 -11.15 5.89 -17.89
N ILE A 280 -10.99 5.19 -16.77
CA ILE A 280 -11.92 5.20 -15.65
C ILE A 280 -11.49 6.29 -14.65
N ASP A 281 -12.41 7.18 -14.29
CA ASP A 281 -12.23 8.18 -13.25
C ASP A 281 -12.06 7.52 -11.88
N GLU A 282 -10.90 7.74 -11.26
CA GLU A 282 -10.53 7.10 -10.00
C GLU A 282 -11.45 7.51 -8.84
N GLY A 283 -11.81 8.80 -8.76
CA GLY A 283 -12.68 9.30 -7.70
C GLY A 283 -14.09 8.74 -7.78
N GLY A 284 -14.64 8.65 -8.99
CA GLY A 284 -15.92 8.05 -9.26
C GLY A 284 -15.92 6.53 -9.07
N LEU A 285 -14.85 5.82 -9.47
CA LEU A 285 -14.73 4.39 -9.21
C LEU A 285 -14.66 4.12 -7.72
N GLY A 286 -13.90 4.92 -6.97
CA GLY A 286 -13.87 4.85 -5.50
C GLY A 286 -15.26 5.03 -4.90
N LYS A 287 -16.08 5.95 -5.43
CA LYS A 287 -17.48 6.11 -5.02
C LYS A 287 -18.34 4.88 -5.37
N TYR A 288 -18.18 4.31 -6.56
CA TYR A 288 -18.87 3.07 -6.95
C TYR A 288 -18.54 1.92 -6.01
N VAL A 289 -17.26 1.72 -5.69
CA VAL A 289 -16.82 0.71 -4.72
C VAL A 289 -17.49 0.95 -3.37
N GLN A 290 -17.47 2.17 -2.84
CA GLN A 290 -18.08 2.50 -1.55
C GLN A 290 -19.60 2.28 -1.52
N ASP A 291 -20.30 2.66 -2.59
CA ASP A 291 -21.77 2.60 -2.63
C ASP A 291 -22.29 1.16 -2.85
N PHE A 292 -21.53 0.26 -3.50
CA PHE A 292 -22.03 -1.04 -3.96
C PHE A 292 -21.24 -2.27 -3.50
N ILE A 293 -19.93 -2.16 -3.29
CA ILE A 293 -19.05 -3.31 -3.04
C ILE A 293 -18.53 -3.31 -1.59
N ALA A 294 -18.11 -2.15 -1.10
CA ALA A 294 -17.34 -2.04 0.14
C ALA A 294 -18.07 -2.58 1.37
N THR A 295 -19.39 -2.39 1.45
CA THR A 295 -20.15 -2.84 2.63
C THR A 295 -20.22 -4.37 2.77
N GLU A 296 -20.13 -5.09 1.65
CA GLU A 296 -20.22 -6.56 1.63
C GLU A 296 -18.83 -7.21 1.70
N VAL A 297 -17.78 -6.52 1.22
CA VAL A 297 -16.42 -7.09 1.10
C VAL A 297 -15.44 -6.50 2.11
N GLU A 298 -15.42 -5.18 2.27
CA GLU A 298 -14.40 -4.52 3.07
C GLU A 298 -14.63 -4.74 4.56
N SER A 299 -13.55 -5.04 5.25
CA SER A 299 -13.54 -5.16 6.71
C SER A 299 -12.26 -4.52 7.24
N PRO A 300 -12.34 -3.68 8.29
CA PRO A 300 -11.15 -3.13 8.90
C PRO A 300 -10.35 -4.24 9.58
N ALA A 301 -9.03 -4.06 9.65
CA ALA A 301 -8.21 -4.90 10.49
C ALA A 301 -8.57 -4.70 11.97
N GLU A 302 -8.68 -5.79 12.72
CA GLU A 302 -8.87 -5.77 14.16
C GLU A 302 -7.54 -6.06 14.84
N ASN A 303 -7.06 -5.12 15.65
CA ASN A 303 -5.79 -5.24 16.35
C ASN A 303 -5.97 -5.95 17.69
N VAL A 304 -4.87 -6.50 18.22
CA VAL A 304 -4.84 -7.07 19.57
C VAL A 304 -3.71 -6.46 20.38
N SER A 305 -4.00 -6.18 21.65
CA SER A 305 -3.00 -5.91 22.68
C SER A 305 -2.93 -7.08 23.64
N ILE A 306 -1.73 -7.63 23.82
CA ILE A 306 -1.46 -8.79 24.66
C ILE A 306 -0.47 -8.36 25.74
N THR A 307 -0.91 -8.43 26.99
CA THR A 307 -0.05 -8.08 28.13
C THR A 307 0.06 -9.21 29.12
N MET A 308 1.24 -9.37 29.71
CA MET A 308 1.48 -10.29 30.82
C MET A 308 1.87 -9.51 32.06
N ASP A 309 1.12 -9.69 33.15
CA ASP A 309 1.39 -9.04 34.44
C ASP A 309 2.53 -9.72 35.23
N ASP A 310 2.90 -9.11 36.37
CA ASP A 310 3.98 -9.63 37.24
C ASP A 310 3.68 -11.02 37.84
N ALA A 311 2.42 -11.46 37.84
CA ALA A 311 2.00 -12.78 38.28
C ALA A 311 1.99 -13.81 37.13
N GLY A 312 2.33 -13.40 35.91
CA GLY A 312 2.32 -14.23 34.71
C GLY A 312 0.94 -14.39 34.08
N VAL A 313 -0.05 -13.60 34.50
CA VAL A 313 -1.40 -13.64 33.92
C VAL A 313 -1.41 -12.88 32.60
N ILE A 314 -1.83 -13.55 31.54
CA ILE A 314 -1.93 -12.99 30.19
C ILE A 314 -3.35 -12.46 29.96
N THR A 315 -3.45 -11.21 29.51
CA THR A 315 -4.69 -10.56 29.11
C THR A 315 -4.64 -10.19 27.63
N PHE A 316 -5.80 -10.29 26.98
CA PHE A 316 -5.98 -9.92 25.58
C PHE A 316 -7.04 -8.82 25.50
N GLU A 317 -6.68 -7.69 24.90
CA GLU A 317 -7.61 -6.63 24.52
C GLU A 317 -7.75 -6.65 23.00
N GLY A 318 -8.89 -7.14 22.52
CA GLY A 318 -9.14 -7.38 21.10
C GLY A 318 -8.67 -8.76 20.61
N SER A 319 -8.59 -8.91 19.30
CA SER A 319 -8.23 -10.17 18.64
C SER A 319 -7.69 -9.87 17.24
N ALA A 320 -6.51 -10.38 16.90
CA ALA A 320 -5.87 -10.09 15.62
C ALA A 320 -6.70 -10.68 14.47
N LYS A 321 -7.32 -9.84 13.65
CA LYS A 321 -8.04 -10.27 12.44
C LYS A 321 -7.64 -9.34 11.32
N ASP A 322 -7.07 -9.90 10.28
CA ASP A 322 -6.72 -9.11 9.11
C ASP A 322 -7.99 -8.56 8.45
N GLY A 323 -7.88 -7.31 8.00
CA GLY A 323 -8.91 -6.65 7.24
C GLY A 323 -8.79 -6.94 5.75
N ILE A 324 -9.81 -6.54 5.02
CA ILE A 324 -9.88 -6.63 3.56
C ILE A 324 -10.30 -5.26 3.06
N GLU A 325 -9.62 -4.77 2.04
CA GLU A 325 -9.98 -3.54 1.34
C GLU A 325 -9.94 -3.81 -0.16
N VAL A 326 -10.82 -3.20 -0.94
CA VAL A 326 -10.78 -3.34 -2.39
C VAL A 326 -9.52 -2.66 -2.92
N ASN A 327 -8.80 -3.33 -3.81
CA ASN A 327 -7.67 -2.74 -4.52
C ASN A 327 -8.20 -1.96 -5.73
N THR A 328 -8.64 -0.73 -5.49
CA THR A 328 -9.28 0.13 -6.50
C THR A 328 -8.38 0.42 -7.69
N GLU A 329 -7.05 0.53 -7.50
CA GLU A 329 -6.08 0.74 -8.59
C GLU A 329 -6.05 -0.47 -9.53
N VAL A 330 -5.94 -1.68 -8.99
CA VAL A 330 -5.97 -2.90 -9.81
C VAL A 330 -7.35 -3.12 -10.42
N LEU A 331 -8.44 -2.84 -9.68
CA LEU A 331 -9.79 -2.94 -10.20
C LEU A 331 -10.02 -2.00 -11.38
N LYS A 332 -9.49 -0.78 -11.30
CA LYS A 332 -9.51 0.21 -12.40
C LYS A 332 -8.89 -0.38 -13.65
N ASP A 333 -7.64 -0.85 -13.56
CA ASP A 333 -6.90 -1.41 -14.68
C ASP A 333 -7.61 -2.64 -15.28
N MET A 334 -8.18 -3.50 -14.42
CA MET A 334 -8.96 -4.67 -14.84
C MET A 334 -10.23 -4.27 -15.59
N ILE A 335 -10.96 -3.24 -15.14
CA ILE A 335 -12.16 -2.73 -15.81
C ILE A 335 -11.78 -2.11 -17.16
N GLU A 336 -10.75 -1.25 -17.21
CA GLU A 336 -10.26 -0.62 -18.45
C GLU A 336 -9.88 -1.69 -19.48
N LEU A 337 -9.02 -2.64 -19.08
CA LEU A 337 -8.61 -3.75 -19.93
C LEU A 337 -9.80 -4.61 -20.38
N SER A 338 -10.78 -4.86 -19.52
CA SER A 338 -11.97 -5.65 -19.84
C SER A 338 -12.86 -4.92 -20.86
N LEU A 339 -13.05 -3.61 -20.70
CA LEU A 339 -13.79 -2.77 -21.65
C LEU A 339 -13.09 -2.68 -23.00
N GLU A 340 -11.76 -2.77 -23.06
CA GLU A 340 -11.02 -2.81 -24.33
C GLU A 340 -11.04 -4.19 -24.97
N SER A 341 -10.59 -5.21 -24.25
CA SER A 341 -10.38 -6.58 -24.77
C SER A 341 -11.67 -7.39 -24.92
N GLY A 342 -12.76 -6.97 -24.26
CA GLY A 342 -14.04 -7.68 -24.28
C GLY A 342 -14.13 -8.84 -23.29
N VAL A 343 -13.32 -8.84 -22.23
CA VAL A 343 -13.52 -9.72 -21.07
C VAL A 343 -14.79 -9.27 -20.34
N ASP A 344 -15.66 -10.23 -20.03
CA ASP A 344 -16.98 -9.99 -19.42
C ASP A 344 -17.07 -10.43 -17.95
N ALA A 345 -16.01 -11.02 -17.39
CA ALA A 345 -15.94 -11.42 -15.98
C ALA A 345 -14.52 -11.21 -15.41
N ILE A 346 -14.44 -10.63 -14.21
CA ILE A 346 -13.21 -10.40 -13.46
C ILE A 346 -13.41 -10.73 -11.98
N ASP A 347 -12.38 -11.26 -11.33
CA ASP A 347 -12.37 -11.40 -9.87
C ASP A 347 -12.02 -10.06 -9.23
N LEU A 348 -12.76 -9.69 -8.18
CA LEU A 348 -12.53 -8.44 -7.44
C LEU A 348 -11.15 -8.49 -6.79
N PRO A 349 -10.22 -7.60 -7.17
CA PRO A 349 -8.91 -7.55 -6.54
C PRO A 349 -9.07 -6.90 -5.16
N VAL A 350 -8.62 -7.61 -4.13
CA VAL A 350 -8.59 -7.11 -2.76
C VAL A 350 -7.15 -7.05 -2.24
N LYS A 351 -6.90 -6.16 -1.29
CA LYS A 351 -5.68 -6.11 -0.49
C LYS A 351 -6.01 -6.50 0.95
N THR A 352 -5.14 -7.32 1.53
CA THR A 352 -5.22 -7.67 2.95
C THR A 352 -4.62 -6.54 3.78
N LEU A 353 -5.36 -6.08 4.78
CA LEU A 353 -4.88 -5.14 5.78
C LEU A 353 -4.40 -5.93 6.99
N SER A 354 -3.08 -6.04 7.17
CA SER A 354 -2.51 -6.79 8.29
C SER A 354 -2.93 -6.18 9.63
N SER A 355 -3.38 -7.04 10.54
CA SER A 355 -3.68 -6.67 11.92
C SER A 355 -2.41 -6.39 12.72
N GLU A 356 -2.46 -5.40 13.60
CA GLU A 356 -1.36 -5.13 14.53
C GLU A 356 -1.47 -6.01 15.78
N VAL A 357 -0.34 -6.63 16.15
CA VAL A 357 -0.19 -7.41 17.37
C VAL A 357 0.76 -6.67 18.32
N ASN A 358 0.17 -6.01 19.31
CA ASN A 358 0.91 -5.24 20.31
C ASN A 358 1.18 -6.13 21.52
N VAL A 359 2.44 -6.48 21.77
CA VAL A 359 2.83 -7.38 22.87
C VAL A 359 3.67 -6.65 23.92
N SER A 360 3.46 -6.97 25.20
CA SER A 360 4.37 -6.53 26.26
C SER A 360 5.76 -7.15 26.11
N GLN A 361 6.80 -6.45 26.57
CA GLN A 361 8.20 -6.83 26.34
C GLN A 361 8.52 -8.26 26.79
N ASN A 362 7.99 -8.69 27.94
CA ASN A 362 8.17 -10.06 28.45
C ASN A 362 7.63 -11.15 27.52
N LEU A 363 6.55 -10.90 26.77
CA LEU A 363 6.02 -11.81 25.76
C LEU A 363 6.85 -11.74 24.46
N ALA A 364 7.29 -10.54 24.07
CA ALA A 364 8.19 -10.36 22.93
C ALA A 364 9.51 -11.11 23.12
N ASP A 365 10.05 -11.12 24.35
CA ASP A 365 11.27 -11.86 24.72
C ASP A 365 11.11 -13.38 24.60
N LEU A 366 9.87 -13.90 24.64
CA LEU A 366 9.55 -15.31 24.38
C LEU A 366 9.37 -15.63 22.89
N GLY A 367 9.48 -14.61 22.02
CA GLY A 367 9.25 -14.75 20.58
C GLY A 367 7.79 -14.64 20.16
N ILE A 368 6.91 -14.10 20.99
CA ILE A 368 5.52 -13.79 20.60
C ILE A 368 5.50 -12.45 19.88
N LYS A 369 5.15 -12.44 18.59
CA LYS A 369 5.21 -11.23 17.74
C LYS A 369 3.97 -11.04 16.90
N GLU A 370 3.44 -12.12 16.33
CA GLU A 370 2.38 -12.06 15.33
C GLU A 370 1.44 -13.27 15.45
N LEU A 371 0.30 -13.20 14.77
CA LEU A 371 -0.64 -14.31 14.65
C LEU A 371 -0.09 -15.30 13.62
N ILE A 372 0.14 -16.55 14.03
CA ILE A 372 0.71 -17.60 13.15
C ILE A 372 -0.31 -18.66 12.73
N SER A 373 -1.44 -18.78 13.42
CA SER A 373 -2.50 -19.71 13.03
C SER A 373 -3.85 -19.42 13.71
N VAL A 374 -4.94 -19.80 13.03
CA VAL A 374 -6.31 -19.71 13.53
C VAL A 374 -7.06 -21.03 13.31
N GLY A 375 -7.68 -21.53 14.36
CA GLY A 375 -8.68 -22.59 14.32
C GLY A 375 -10.06 -22.02 14.61
N TYR A 376 -11.05 -22.46 13.84
CA TYR A 376 -12.43 -21.97 13.94
C TYR A 376 -13.43 -23.12 13.81
N THR A 377 -14.49 -23.09 14.62
CA THR A 377 -15.69 -23.92 14.43
C THR A 377 -16.96 -23.17 14.84
N ASP A 378 -18.10 -23.55 14.27
CA ASP A 378 -19.41 -23.04 14.67
C ASP A 378 -20.24 -24.13 15.34
N PHE A 379 -21.02 -23.73 16.35
CA PHE A 379 -21.93 -24.60 17.07
C PHE A 379 -23.32 -24.01 17.24
N THR A 380 -23.77 -23.21 16.27
CA THR A 380 -25.11 -22.61 16.23
C THR A 380 -26.19 -23.67 16.37
N GLY A 381 -27.21 -23.37 17.17
CA GLY A 381 -28.30 -24.31 17.50
C GLY A 381 -28.00 -25.28 18.65
N SER A 382 -26.82 -25.17 19.26
CA SER A 382 -26.48 -25.95 20.46
C SER A 382 -27.42 -25.66 21.64
N PRO A 383 -27.76 -26.67 22.46
CA PRO A 383 -28.44 -26.46 23.73
C PRO A 383 -27.65 -25.54 24.67
N TYR A 384 -28.35 -24.85 25.57
CA TYR A 384 -27.76 -23.88 26.49
C TYR A 384 -26.61 -24.45 27.33
N ASN A 385 -26.78 -25.65 27.91
CA ASN A 385 -25.72 -26.29 28.70
C ASN A 385 -24.48 -26.59 27.87
N ARG A 386 -24.64 -27.00 26.60
CA ARG A 386 -23.53 -27.21 25.67
C ARG A 386 -22.74 -25.92 25.42
N ILE A 387 -23.44 -24.81 25.18
CA ILE A 387 -22.82 -23.49 24.97
C ILE A 387 -21.97 -23.09 26.19
N LEU A 388 -22.53 -23.26 27.40
CA LEU A 388 -21.80 -22.99 28.64
C LEU A 388 -20.57 -23.89 28.79
N ASN A 389 -20.70 -25.19 28.52
CA ASN A 389 -19.59 -26.14 28.59
C ASN A 389 -18.46 -25.80 27.62
N VAL A 390 -18.79 -25.40 26.38
CA VAL A 390 -17.79 -24.97 25.39
C VAL A 390 -17.05 -23.73 25.88
N GLY A 391 -17.76 -22.73 26.43
CA GLY A 391 -17.14 -21.54 27.01
C GLY A 391 -16.20 -21.86 28.19
N VAL A 392 -16.63 -22.73 29.10
CA VAL A 392 -15.78 -23.19 30.23
C VAL A 392 -14.56 -23.95 29.69
N GLY A 393 -14.73 -24.82 28.70
CA GLY A 393 -13.63 -25.56 28.07
C GLY A 393 -12.61 -24.62 27.42
N LEU A 394 -13.05 -23.65 26.62
CA LEU A 394 -12.18 -22.65 25.99
C LEU A 394 -11.40 -21.83 27.03
N SER A 395 -12.01 -21.50 28.17
CA SER A 395 -11.34 -20.72 29.22
C SER A 395 -10.11 -21.41 29.83
N LYS A 396 -10.00 -22.74 29.69
CA LYS A 396 -8.86 -23.51 30.21
C LYS A 396 -7.59 -23.34 29.40
N PHE A 397 -7.71 -22.89 28.14
CA PHE A 397 -6.59 -22.81 27.21
C PHE A 397 -6.14 -21.37 26.93
N ASN A 398 -6.90 -20.38 27.38
CA ASN A 398 -6.62 -18.98 27.08
C ASN A 398 -5.43 -18.48 27.90
N GLY A 399 -4.39 -18.00 27.23
CA GLY A 399 -3.14 -17.55 27.84
C GLY A 399 -2.12 -18.67 28.09
N LEU A 400 -2.31 -19.87 27.54
CA LEU A 400 -1.31 -20.94 27.67
C LEU A 400 -0.14 -20.70 26.72
N LEU A 401 1.08 -20.96 27.21
CA LEU A 401 2.32 -20.97 26.45
C LEU A 401 2.72 -22.41 26.15
N VAL A 402 3.17 -22.67 24.92
CA VAL A 402 3.74 -23.95 24.49
C VAL A 402 5.21 -23.73 24.15
N GLU A 403 6.10 -24.43 24.85
CA GLU A 403 7.55 -24.29 24.68
C GLU A 403 8.03 -24.82 23.31
N PRO A 404 9.13 -24.26 22.76
CA PRO A 404 9.77 -24.87 21.59
C PRO A 404 10.17 -26.33 21.86
N GLY A 405 9.72 -27.24 21.00
CA GLY A 405 9.94 -28.68 21.11
C GLY A 405 8.98 -29.41 22.06
N GLU A 406 8.08 -28.72 22.76
CA GLU A 406 7.10 -29.34 23.64
C GLU A 406 6.03 -30.09 22.86
N THR A 407 5.62 -31.26 23.36
CA THR A 407 4.39 -31.92 22.92
C THR A 407 3.24 -31.52 23.83
N PHE A 408 2.38 -30.65 23.32
CA PHE A 408 1.17 -30.23 23.99
C PHE A 408 0.14 -31.36 24.06
N SER A 409 -0.59 -31.43 25.16
CA SER A 409 -1.60 -32.44 25.45
C SER A 409 -2.90 -31.76 25.85
N PHE A 410 -3.98 -31.98 25.08
CA PHE A 410 -5.25 -31.31 25.32
C PHE A 410 -5.85 -31.71 26.66
N LEU A 411 -5.89 -33.02 26.96
CA LEU A 411 -6.48 -33.53 28.19
C LEU A 411 -5.69 -33.12 29.45
N ASP A 412 -4.37 -33.01 29.38
CA ASP A 412 -3.54 -32.59 30.52
C ASP A 412 -3.82 -31.13 30.93
N ASN A 413 -4.15 -30.28 29.96
CA ASN A 413 -4.46 -28.86 30.17
C ASN A 413 -5.94 -28.58 30.46
N LEU A 414 -6.85 -29.48 30.06
CA LEU A 414 -8.29 -29.34 30.29
C LEU A 414 -8.68 -29.36 31.78
N GLY A 415 -7.98 -30.18 32.57
CA GLY A 415 -8.29 -30.41 33.98
C GLY A 415 -9.53 -31.27 34.23
N ALA A 416 -10.07 -31.25 35.44
CA ALA A 416 -11.25 -32.04 35.81
C ALA A 416 -12.51 -31.59 35.05
N VAL A 417 -13.35 -32.54 34.64
CA VAL A 417 -14.63 -32.29 33.96
C VAL A 417 -15.78 -32.71 34.87
N ASP A 418 -16.21 -31.81 35.74
CA ASP A 418 -17.27 -32.02 36.73
C ASP A 418 -18.04 -30.72 37.06
N ALA A 419 -19.01 -30.81 37.97
CA ALA A 419 -19.77 -29.64 38.41
C ALA A 419 -18.91 -28.59 39.13
N ALA A 420 -17.86 -29.00 39.85
CA ALA A 420 -17.02 -28.10 40.64
C ALA A 420 -16.09 -27.25 39.75
N SER A 421 -15.70 -27.79 38.61
CA SER A 421 -14.94 -27.14 37.56
C SER A 421 -15.80 -26.28 36.62
N GLY A 422 -17.13 -26.24 36.84
CA GLY A 422 -18.07 -25.35 36.16
C GLY A 422 -18.86 -25.98 35.01
N TYR A 423 -18.73 -27.30 34.81
CA TYR A 423 -19.44 -27.98 33.72
C TYR A 423 -20.87 -28.37 34.11
N TYR A 424 -21.74 -28.39 33.10
CA TYR A 424 -23.13 -28.83 33.17
C TYR A 424 -23.31 -30.17 32.47
N LYS A 425 -24.34 -30.92 32.88
CA LYS A 425 -24.70 -32.16 32.19
C LYS A 425 -25.31 -31.87 30.83
N GLU A 426 -24.76 -32.51 29.81
CA GLU A 426 -25.20 -32.44 28.43
C GLU A 426 -24.83 -33.75 27.71
N LEU A 427 -25.42 -34.02 26.56
CA LEU A 427 -25.19 -35.23 25.80
C LEU A 427 -23.70 -35.42 25.44
N VAL A 428 -23.15 -36.54 25.89
CA VAL A 428 -21.82 -37.06 25.55
C VAL A 428 -21.99 -38.41 24.86
N ILE A 429 -21.17 -38.65 23.85
CA ILE A 429 -21.13 -39.90 23.09
C ILE A 429 -20.11 -40.82 23.76
N THR A 430 -20.57 -41.92 24.36
CA THR A 430 -19.70 -42.90 25.04
C THR A 430 -20.12 -44.31 24.68
N ASN A 431 -19.19 -45.22 24.34
CA ASN A 431 -19.43 -46.67 24.25
C ASN A 431 -20.80 -47.09 23.65
N ASN A 432 -21.12 -46.62 22.44
CA ASN A 432 -22.36 -46.90 21.71
C ASN A 432 -23.66 -46.32 22.29
N GLU A 433 -23.58 -45.31 23.14
CA GLU A 433 -24.73 -44.56 23.64
C GLU A 433 -24.45 -43.07 23.77
N THR A 434 -25.48 -42.27 23.53
CA THR A 434 -25.48 -40.84 23.79
C THR A 434 -26.24 -40.58 25.10
N LYS A 435 -25.56 -40.08 26.13
CA LYS A 435 -26.17 -39.84 27.45
C LYS A 435 -25.71 -38.54 28.12
N PRO A 436 -26.50 -37.96 29.04
CA PRO A 436 -26.11 -36.74 29.73
C PRO A 436 -24.95 -36.97 30.72
N GLU A 437 -23.79 -36.35 30.44
CA GLU A 437 -22.62 -36.29 31.33
C GLU A 437 -22.07 -34.86 31.41
N TYR A 438 -21.18 -34.60 32.38
CA TYR A 438 -20.54 -33.29 32.49
C TYR A 438 -19.60 -33.04 31.31
N GLY A 439 -19.62 -31.84 30.76
CA GLY A 439 -18.71 -31.45 29.68
C GLY A 439 -19.17 -31.84 28.27
N GLY A 440 -20.44 -32.21 28.07
CA GLY A 440 -21.00 -32.34 26.72
C GLY A 440 -20.77 -31.06 25.91
N GLY A 441 -20.10 -31.19 24.77
CA GLY A 441 -19.62 -30.07 23.93
C GLY A 441 -18.09 -29.92 23.87
N LEU A 442 -17.32 -30.53 24.78
CA LEU A 442 -15.85 -30.34 24.84
C LEU A 442 -15.10 -30.81 23.59
N CYS A 443 -15.63 -31.80 22.85
CA CYS A 443 -15.05 -32.19 21.55
C CYS A 443 -15.10 -31.06 20.50
N GLN A 444 -15.96 -30.04 20.67
CA GLN A 444 -15.91 -28.82 19.87
C GLN A 444 -14.60 -28.07 20.12
N VAL A 445 -14.20 -27.94 21.39
CA VAL A 445 -13.00 -27.19 21.80
C VAL A 445 -11.75 -27.87 21.24
N SER A 446 -11.63 -29.20 21.38
CA SER A 446 -10.51 -29.96 20.81
C SER A 446 -10.50 -29.92 19.29
N SER A 447 -11.65 -29.99 18.63
CA SER A 447 -11.73 -29.87 17.16
C SER A 447 -11.33 -28.48 16.66
N THR A 448 -11.69 -27.41 17.37
CA THR A 448 -11.23 -26.05 17.05
C THR A 448 -9.72 -25.92 17.22
N MET A 449 -9.15 -26.42 18.32
CA MET A 449 -7.69 -26.41 18.51
C MET A 449 -6.99 -27.25 17.43
N TYR A 450 -7.52 -28.42 17.10
CA TYR A 450 -6.97 -29.28 16.05
C TYR A 450 -6.88 -28.55 14.71
N ARG A 451 -7.89 -27.74 14.36
CA ARG A 451 -7.84 -26.90 13.17
C ARG A 451 -6.72 -25.85 13.24
N ALA A 452 -6.52 -25.19 14.38
CA ALA A 452 -5.38 -24.26 14.56
C ALA A 452 -4.03 -24.99 14.39
N VAL A 453 -3.92 -26.21 14.91
CA VAL A 453 -2.72 -27.05 14.73
C VAL A 453 -2.50 -27.39 13.25
N LEU A 454 -3.57 -27.75 12.53
CA LEU A 454 -3.49 -28.10 11.11
C LEU A 454 -3.06 -26.91 10.25
N TYR A 455 -3.76 -25.78 10.38
CA TYR A 455 -3.49 -24.56 9.60
C TYR A 455 -2.16 -23.90 9.98
N GLY A 456 -1.67 -24.12 11.19
CA GLY A 456 -0.34 -23.68 11.63
C GLY A 456 0.79 -24.61 11.20
N GLY A 457 0.49 -25.69 10.46
CA GLY A 457 1.49 -26.63 9.96
C GLY A 457 2.23 -27.37 11.08
N LEU A 458 1.62 -27.51 12.25
CA LEU A 458 2.24 -28.16 13.40
C LEU A 458 2.12 -29.68 13.29
N PRO A 459 3.14 -30.44 13.74
CA PRO A 459 3.10 -31.90 13.79
C PRO A 459 2.01 -32.41 14.73
N VAL A 460 1.10 -33.25 14.21
CA VAL A 460 0.04 -33.90 14.99
C VAL A 460 0.59 -35.22 15.54
N VAL A 461 0.69 -35.33 16.86
CA VAL A 461 1.24 -36.51 17.55
C VAL A 461 0.16 -37.55 17.84
N ALA A 462 -1.05 -37.10 18.21
CA ALA A 462 -2.18 -37.98 18.47
C ALA A 462 -3.48 -37.26 18.11
N ARG A 463 -4.35 -37.96 17.37
CA ARG A 463 -5.69 -37.52 17.03
C ARG A 463 -6.58 -38.74 16.79
N THR A 464 -7.85 -38.63 17.15
CA THR A 464 -8.88 -39.63 16.86
C THR A 464 -10.14 -38.92 16.39
N GLU A 465 -10.76 -39.38 15.31
CA GLU A 465 -12.07 -38.92 14.83
C GLU A 465 -13.22 -39.40 15.72
N HIS A 466 -14.38 -38.77 15.61
CA HIS A 466 -15.62 -39.30 16.14
C HIS A 466 -16.05 -40.56 15.38
N SER A 467 -16.71 -41.49 16.08
CA SER A 467 -17.22 -42.73 15.48
C SER A 467 -18.25 -42.49 14.36
N TYR A 468 -18.98 -41.38 14.39
CA TYR A 468 -19.93 -40.98 13.35
C TYR A 468 -19.90 -39.48 13.11
N ALA A 469 -20.36 -39.07 11.94
CA ALA A 469 -20.32 -37.68 11.50
C ALA A 469 -21.30 -36.79 12.30
N VAL A 470 -20.76 -35.83 13.04
CA VAL A 470 -21.53 -34.82 13.78
C VAL A 470 -21.50 -33.50 13.02
N SER A 471 -22.68 -32.94 12.69
CA SER A 471 -22.81 -31.76 11.82
C SER A 471 -22.11 -30.51 12.35
N TYR A 472 -21.99 -30.35 13.68
CA TYR A 472 -21.28 -29.22 14.29
C TYR A 472 -19.79 -29.13 13.90
N TYR A 473 -19.18 -30.24 13.45
CA TYR A 473 -17.78 -30.26 13.03
C TYR A 473 -17.61 -30.17 11.53
N ALA A 474 -18.70 -30.06 10.77
CA ALA A 474 -18.64 -29.90 9.33
C ALA A 474 -18.37 -28.44 8.95
N TYR A 475 -19.00 -27.46 9.60
CA TYR A 475 -18.81 -26.07 9.20
C TYR A 475 -17.44 -25.51 9.66
N PRO A 476 -16.76 -24.65 8.86
CA PRO A 476 -17.04 -24.31 7.47
C PRO A 476 -16.39 -25.26 6.45
N SER A 477 -15.38 -26.02 6.86
CA SER A 477 -14.47 -26.75 5.95
C SER A 477 -15.04 -28.06 5.38
N GLY A 478 -16.15 -28.57 5.90
CA GLY A 478 -16.64 -29.94 5.72
C GLY A 478 -16.13 -30.91 6.80
N TYR A 479 -16.51 -32.19 6.68
CA TYR A 479 -16.12 -33.26 7.61
C TYR A 479 -14.65 -33.70 7.45
N GLY A 480 -14.09 -34.34 8.48
CA GLY A 480 -12.75 -34.96 8.47
C GLY A 480 -11.71 -34.27 9.35
N LEU A 481 -12.01 -33.07 9.84
CA LEU A 481 -11.11 -32.23 10.65
C LEU A 481 -11.58 -32.10 12.11
N ASP A 482 -12.19 -33.15 12.66
CA ASP A 482 -12.61 -33.22 14.06
C ASP A 482 -11.58 -33.97 14.92
N ALA A 483 -11.58 -33.73 16.22
CA ALA A 483 -10.74 -34.47 17.18
C ALA A 483 -11.55 -34.79 18.43
N THR A 484 -11.85 -36.07 18.66
CA THR A 484 -12.51 -36.54 19.87
C THR A 484 -11.54 -36.58 21.05
N ILE A 485 -12.04 -36.18 22.21
CA ILE A 485 -11.33 -36.34 23.49
C ILE A 485 -12.27 -37.02 24.50
N TYR A 486 -11.70 -37.83 25.40
CA TYR A 486 -12.40 -38.38 26.56
C TYR A 486 -11.39 -38.77 27.62
N GLN A 487 -11.59 -38.44 28.89
CA GLN A 487 -10.59 -38.76 29.92
C GLN A 487 -10.61 -40.25 30.29
N PRO A 488 -9.45 -40.95 30.32
CA PRO A 488 -8.08 -40.46 30.07
C PRO A 488 -7.62 -40.57 28.60
N ALA A 489 -8.38 -41.25 27.73
CA ALA A 489 -8.14 -41.30 26.28
C ALA A 489 -9.48 -41.54 25.53
N PRO A 490 -9.63 -41.11 24.25
CA PRO A 490 -8.62 -40.50 23.37
C PRO A 490 -8.26 -39.05 23.72
N ASP A 491 -7.14 -38.58 23.17
CA ASP A 491 -6.56 -37.25 23.40
C ASP A 491 -6.10 -36.61 22.08
N LEU A 492 -5.98 -35.28 22.07
CA LEU A 492 -5.37 -34.49 21.00
C LEU A 492 -3.98 -34.03 21.45
N LYS A 493 -2.93 -34.39 20.70
CA LYS A 493 -1.56 -33.99 20.96
C LYS A 493 -0.87 -33.44 19.73
N PHE A 494 -0.08 -32.40 19.89
CA PHE A 494 0.74 -31.80 18.83
C PHE A 494 2.07 -31.32 19.39
N THR A 495 3.08 -31.16 18.52
CA THR A 495 4.39 -30.64 18.91
C THR A 495 4.56 -29.22 18.41
N ASN A 496 5.10 -28.32 19.23
CA ASN A 496 5.57 -27.02 18.77
C ASN A 496 6.98 -27.17 18.18
N ASP A 497 7.12 -27.15 16.87
CA ASP A 497 8.41 -27.25 16.17
C ASP A 497 8.87 -25.92 15.55
N THR A 498 8.23 -24.80 15.90
CA THR A 498 8.49 -23.45 15.33
C THR A 498 9.77 -22.78 15.85
N GLY A 499 10.43 -23.37 16.86
CA GLY A 499 11.65 -22.84 17.46
C GLY A 499 11.45 -21.66 18.43
N SER A 500 10.22 -21.13 18.57
CA SER A 500 9.84 -20.10 19.55
C SER A 500 8.61 -20.53 20.34
N TYR A 501 8.25 -19.80 21.40
CA TYR A 501 7.03 -20.10 22.14
C TYR A 501 5.80 -19.86 21.25
N ILE A 502 4.75 -20.65 21.49
CA ILE A 502 3.41 -20.38 20.97
C ILE A 502 2.54 -19.94 22.13
N LEU A 503 1.90 -18.78 22.00
CA LEU A 503 0.86 -18.30 22.91
C LEU A 503 -0.52 -18.62 22.35
N ILE A 504 -1.36 -19.26 23.16
CA ILE A 504 -2.72 -19.64 22.80
C ILE A 504 -3.71 -18.59 23.32
N GLN A 505 -4.50 -18.01 22.44
CA GLN A 505 -5.74 -17.30 22.78
C GLN A 505 -6.93 -18.17 22.39
N SER A 506 -7.87 -18.38 23.31
CA SER A 506 -9.07 -19.16 23.05
C SER A 506 -10.30 -18.50 23.63
N TYR A 507 -11.32 -18.34 22.79
CA TYR A 507 -12.54 -17.65 23.17
C TYR A 507 -13.70 -18.08 22.26
N SER A 508 -14.89 -17.68 22.66
CA SER A 508 -16.08 -17.82 21.81
C SER A 508 -16.75 -16.47 21.62
N GLU A 509 -17.20 -16.20 20.41
CA GLU A 509 -18.05 -15.05 20.08
C GLU A 509 -19.40 -15.60 19.60
N GLY A 510 -20.47 -15.37 20.38
CA GLY A 510 -21.74 -16.04 20.16
C GLY A 510 -21.59 -17.57 20.19
N THR A 511 -21.84 -18.22 19.05
CA THR A 511 -21.72 -19.67 18.84
C THR A 511 -20.53 -20.08 17.99
N SER A 512 -19.58 -19.16 17.79
CA SER A 512 -18.31 -19.40 17.11
C SER A 512 -17.19 -19.58 18.13
N ALA A 513 -16.43 -20.67 18.03
CA ALA A 513 -15.26 -20.95 18.86
C ALA A 513 -13.97 -20.71 18.08
N TYR A 514 -12.99 -20.09 18.75
CA TYR A 514 -11.69 -19.74 18.17
C TYR A 514 -10.53 -20.26 19.01
N PHE A 515 -9.47 -20.70 18.31
CA PHE A 515 -8.12 -20.84 18.84
C PHE A 515 -7.20 -20.02 17.94
N LYS A 516 -6.52 -19.02 18.50
CA LYS A 516 -5.51 -18.21 17.82
C LYS A 516 -4.16 -18.49 18.44
N PHE A 517 -3.19 -18.84 17.62
CA PHE A 517 -1.81 -19.09 18.03
C PHE A 517 -0.97 -17.89 17.63
N TYR A 518 -0.29 -17.29 18.60
CA TYR A 518 0.66 -16.21 18.39
C TYR A 518 2.09 -16.72 18.61
N GLY A 519 3.04 -16.25 17.83
CA GLY A 519 4.42 -16.71 17.87
C GLY A 519 5.33 -15.85 16.99
N THR A 520 6.41 -16.45 16.51
CA THR A 520 7.27 -15.88 15.47
C THR A 520 7.01 -16.68 14.19
N ASP A 521 6.71 -16.00 13.09
CA ASP A 521 6.59 -16.65 11.78
C ASP A 521 7.95 -17.22 11.34
N ASP A 522 7.97 -18.52 11.01
CA ASP A 522 9.16 -19.21 10.49
C ASP A 522 9.13 -19.38 8.96
N GLY A 523 8.14 -18.74 8.32
CA GLY A 523 7.92 -18.68 6.88
C GLY A 523 7.30 -19.94 6.29
N ARG A 524 6.78 -20.86 7.13
CA ARG A 524 6.02 -22.00 6.64
C ARG A 524 4.65 -21.57 6.14
N THR A 525 4.14 -22.24 5.11
CA THR A 525 2.78 -22.07 4.62
C THR A 525 2.08 -23.41 4.53
N VAL A 526 0.75 -23.40 4.64
CA VAL A 526 -0.08 -24.62 4.63
C VAL A 526 -1.14 -24.52 3.55
N ILE A 527 -1.24 -25.56 2.74
CA ILE A 527 -2.33 -25.76 1.79
C ILE A 527 -3.15 -26.97 2.25
N MET A 528 -4.45 -26.75 2.43
CA MET A 528 -5.42 -27.80 2.74
C MET A 528 -6.25 -28.11 1.50
N ASP A 529 -6.20 -29.34 1.03
CA ASP A 529 -6.96 -29.82 -0.12
C ASP A 529 -7.94 -30.93 0.29
N GLY A 530 -9.24 -30.71 0.04
CA GLY A 530 -10.33 -31.58 0.48
C GLY A 530 -11.56 -30.79 0.94
N PRO A 531 -12.56 -31.46 1.54
CA PRO A 531 -12.61 -32.90 1.83
C PRO A 531 -13.01 -33.73 0.60
N TYR A 532 -12.36 -34.89 0.43
CA TYR A 532 -12.78 -35.92 -0.49
C TYR A 532 -13.57 -37.01 0.23
N TYR A 533 -14.81 -37.26 -0.21
CA TYR A 533 -15.68 -38.25 0.41
C TYR A 533 -15.70 -39.57 -0.36
N SER A 534 -15.60 -40.69 0.37
CA SER A 534 -15.71 -42.03 -0.22
C SER A 534 -16.47 -43.00 0.71
N ASN A 535 -16.63 -44.25 0.28
CA ASN A 535 -17.18 -45.34 1.08
C ASN A 535 -18.54 -45.03 1.76
N ARG A 536 -19.44 -44.37 1.03
CA ARG A 536 -20.75 -43.94 1.58
C ARG A 536 -21.64 -45.13 1.88
N VAL A 537 -22.14 -45.21 3.10
CA VAL A 537 -23.04 -46.26 3.61
C VAL A 537 -24.26 -45.59 4.24
N GLY A 538 -25.46 -45.97 3.81
CA GLY A 538 -26.69 -45.48 4.44
C GLY A 538 -26.82 -45.95 5.88
N ALA A 539 -27.50 -45.18 6.72
CA ALA A 539 -27.75 -45.56 8.10
C ALA A 539 -28.41 -46.96 8.20
N PRO A 540 -27.98 -47.82 9.15
CA PRO A 540 -28.61 -49.11 9.38
C PRO A 540 -30.05 -48.97 9.91
N ALA A 541 -30.79 -50.07 9.94
CA ALA A 541 -32.14 -50.10 10.49
C ALA A 541 -32.17 -49.70 11.97
N ASP A 542 -33.25 -49.01 12.37
CA ASP A 542 -33.45 -48.52 13.73
C ASP A 542 -33.41 -49.66 14.77
N ILE A 543 -32.81 -49.37 15.92
CA ILE A 543 -32.78 -50.26 17.08
C ILE A 543 -33.90 -49.86 18.04
N ILE A 544 -34.86 -50.77 18.23
CA ILE A 544 -35.92 -50.63 19.23
C ILE A 544 -35.51 -51.41 20.48
N VAL A 545 -35.43 -50.72 21.60
CA VAL A 545 -35.16 -51.29 22.92
C VAL A 545 -36.41 -51.10 23.78
N TYR A 546 -36.97 -52.20 24.28
CA TYR A 546 -38.12 -52.12 25.17
C TYR A 546 -37.65 -51.90 26.62
N THR A 547 -38.34 -51.03 27.36
CA THR A 547 -37.99 -50.66 28.73
C THR A 547 -39.22 -50.52 29.61
N THR A 548 -39.07 -50.73 30.92
CA THR A 548 -40.09 -50.42 31.94
C THR A 548 -39.89 -49.03 32.54
N GLU A 549 -38.87 -48.28 32.13
CA GLU A 549 -38.61 -46.90 32.60
C GLU A 549 -39.54 -45.86 31.98
N LEU A 550 -40.20 -46.19 30.87
CA LEU A 550 -41.16 -45.35 30.17
C LEU A 550 -42.57 -45.91 30.34
N ALA A 551 -43.59 -45.04 30.28
CA ALA A 551 -44.98 -45.50 30.34
C ALA A 551 -45.29 -46.42 29.15
N ALA A 552 -46.16 -47.42 29.34
CA ALA A 552 -46.50 -48.35 28.26
C ALA A 552 -47.00 -47.61 27.01
N GLY A 553 -46.35 -47.85 25.86
CA GLY A 553 -46.63 -47.16 24.59
C GLY A 553 -45.91 -45.83 24.38
N GLU A 554 -45.24 -45.28 25.40
CA GLU A 554 -44.39 -44.10 25.27
C GLU A 554 -43.11 -44.47 24.51
N THR A 555 -42.70 -43.62 23.56
CA THR A 555 -41.47 -43.82 22.78
C THR A 555 -40.54 -42.63 22.98
N GLN A 556 -39.29 -42.89 23.36
CA GLN A 556 -38.25 -41.88 23.48
C GLN A 556 -37.11 -42.19 22.50
N LYS A 557 -36.78 -41.23 21.63
CA LYS A 557 -35.59 -41.33 20.77
C LYS A 557 -34.34 -41.06 21.61
N LYS A 558 -33.41 -42.01 21.66
CA LYS A 558 -32.13 -41.90 22.35
C LYS A 558 -30.98 -41.50 21.43
N ASP A 559 -31.04 -41.93 20.17
CA ASP A 559 -29.99 -41.62 19.20
C ASP A 559 -30.57 -41.41 17.81
N SER A 560 -29.85 -40.64 16.98
CA SER A 560 -30.22 -40.38 15.60
C SER A 560 -29.49 -41.29 14.64
N ALA A 561 -30.11 -41.53 13.48
CA ALA A 561 -29.47 -42.25 12.40
C ALA A 561 -28.41 -41.36 11.73
N HIS A 562 -27.22 -41.90 11.48
CA HIS A 562 -26.14 -41.24 10.76
C HIS A 562 -25.69 -42.11 9.59
N ASN A 563 -25.49 -41.50 8.42
CA ASN A 563 -24.86 -42.18 7.30
C ASN A 563 -23.36 -42.31 7.58
N GLY A 564 -22.78 -43.43 7.18
CA GLY A 564 -21.34 -43.66 7.21
C GLY A 564 -20.67 -43.19 5.92
N PHE A 565 -19.42 -42.76 6.02
CA PHE A 565 -18.55 -42.39 4.91
C PHE A 565 -17.12 -42.16 5.40
N ASP A 566 -16.18 -42.19 4.48
CA ASP A 566 -14.79 -41.79 4.72
C ASP A 566 -14.59 -40.35 4.25
N ALA A 567 -13.85 -39.55 5.02
CA ALA A 567 -13.42 -38.20 4.65
C ALA A 567 -11.89 -38.14 4.60
N THR A 568 -11.34 -37.60 3.52
CA THR A 568 -9.90 -37.49 3.31
C THR A 568 -9.53 -36.05 2.95
N TRP A 569 -8.46 -35.56 3.57
CA TRP A 569 -7.81 -34.31 3.24
C TRP A 569 -6.33 -34.55 2.96
N TYR A 570 -5.75 -33.71 2.12
CA TYR A 570 -4.31 -33.60 1.95
C TYR A 570 -3.85 -32.28 2.55
N ARG A 571 -2.87 -32.34 3.44
CA ARG A 571 -2.22 -31.15 4.02
C ARG A 571 -0.82 -31.08 3.46
N THR A 572 -0.52 -30.03 2.69
CA THR A 572 0.84 -29.73 2.22
C THR A 572 1.41 -28.60 3.06
N ILE A 573 2.56 -28.85 3.68
CA ILE A 573 3.35 -27.89 4.44
C ILE A 573 4.55 -27.51 3.57
N ILE A 574 4.70 -26.21 3.30
CA ILE A 574 5.79 -25.66 2.49
C ILE A 574 6.68 -24.84 3.42
N GLY A 575 7.92 -25.27 3.63
CA GLY A 575 8.90 -24.57 4.44
C GLY A 575 9.46 -23.32 3.75
N SER A 576 10.09 -22.43 4.53
CA SER A 576 10.70 -21.21 4.01
C SER A 576 11.88 -21.44 3.06
N ASP A 577 12.46 -22.65 3.05
CA ASP A 577 13.49 -23.10 2.11
C ASP A 577 12.91 -23.73 0.82
N GLY A 578 11.58 -23.76 0.69
CA GLY A 578 10.86 -24.39 -0.42
C GLY A 578 10.72 -25.90 -0.32
N THR A 579 11.06 -26.52 0.82
CA THR A 579 10.74 -27.92 1.07
C THR A 579 9.23 -28.12 1.18
N GLU A 580 8.70 -29.17 0.56
CA GLU A 580 7.28 -29.50 0.61
C GLU A 580 7.07 -30.89 1.21
N GLU A 581 6.19 -30.99 2.19
CA GLU A 581 5.73 -32.25 2.77
C GLU A 581 4.21 -32.33 2.67
N THR A 582 3.70 -33.36 1.99
CA THR A 582 2.25 -33.64 1.91
C THR A 582 1.90 -34.85 2.76
N GLU A 583 0.95 -34.68 3.66
CA GLU A 583 0.39 -35.75 4.47
C GLU A 583 -1.11 -35.95 4.20
N THR A 584 -1.60 -37.16 4.49
CA THR A 584 -3.02 -37.52 4.35
C THR A 584 -3.69 -37.51 5.73
N ILE A 585 -4.75 -36.71 5.87
CA ILE A 585 -5.61 -36.71 7.05
C ILE A 585 -6.86 -37.52 6.69
N PHE A 586 -7.06 -38.64 7.37
CA PHE A 586 -8.14 -39.59 7.12
C PHE A 586 -9.07 -39.69 8.32
N SER A 587 -10.38 -39.73 8.07
CA SER A 587 -11.41 -40.00 9.08
C SER A 587 -12.43 -41.00 8.57
N HIS A 588 -12.70 -42.04 9.36
CA HIS A 588 -13.75 -43.02 9.07
C HIS A 588 -14.98 -42.79 9.94
N TYR A 589 -16.10 -42.39 9.33
CA TYR A 589 -17.37 -42.27 10.04
C TYR A 589 -18.24 -43.50 9.77
N GLN A 590 -18.61 -44.20 10.83
CA GLN A 590 -19.46 -45.38 10.76
C GLN A 590 -20.92 -44.99 10.51
N ALA A 591 -21.63 -45.85 9.78
CA ALA A 591 -23.08 -45.72 9.69
C ALA A 591 -23.71 -46.12 11.02
N TRP A 592 -24.58 -45.26 11.56
CA TRP A 592 -25.14 -45.38 12.90
C TRP A 592 -26.67 -45.48 12.85
N PRO A 593 -27.30 -46.47 13.51
CA PRO A 593 -28.76 -46.58 13.53
C PRO A 593 -29.38 -45.58 14.50
N ALA A 594 -30.62 -45.16 14.25
CA ALA A 594 -31.39 -44.49 15.29
C ALA A 594 -31.74 -45.49 16.39
N LYS A 595 -31.78 -45.03 17.64
CA LYS A 595 -32.15 -45.86 18.80
C LYS A 595 -33.38 -45.30 19.47
N TYR A 596 -34.39 -46.14 19.69
CA TYR A 596 -35.64 -45.79 20.35
C TYR A 596 -35.84 -46.66 21.58
N LEU A 597 -36.17 -46.04 22.71
CA LEU A 597 -36.75 -46.73 23.86
C LEU A 597 -38.27 -46.74 23.73
N VAL A 598 -38.89 -47.90 23.92
CA VAL A 598 -40.36 -48.04 23.94
C VAL A 598 -40.80 -48.63 25.27
N GLY A 599 -41.69 -47.92 25.96
CA GLY A 599 -42.26 -48.35 27.23
C GLY A 599 -43.17 -49.57 27.08
N ILE A 600 -42.98 -50.57 27.93
CA ILE A 600 -43.83 -51.78 28.01
C ILE A 600 -44.35 -52.02 29.42
N ALA A 601 -45.45 -52.75 29.57
CA ALA A 601 -45.98 -53.10 30.88
C ALA A 601 -45.10 -54.15 31.57
N GLU A 602 -45.09 -54.11 32.91
CA GLU A 602 -44.34 -55.07 33.73
C GLU A 602 -44.83 -56.50 33.46
N GLY A 603 -43.95 -57.35 32.91
CA GLY A 603 -44.26 -58.74 32.53
C GLY A 603 -44.56 -58.98 31.05
N GLU A 604 -44.59 -57.95 30.20
CA GLU A 604 -44.62 -58.12 28.74
C GLU A 604 -43.19 -58.35 28.18
N SER A 605 -43.07 -59.13 27.11
CA SER A 605 -41.81 -59.25 26.36
C SER A 605 -42.05 -58.84 24.91
N GLY A 606 -41.44 -57.73 24.48
CA GLY A 606 -41.42 -57.32 23.08
C GLY A 606 -40.43 -58.18 22.28
N SER A 607 -40.63 -58.30 20.96
CA SER A 607 -39.73 -59.07 20.09
C SER A 607 -38.42 -58.34 19.72
N GLY A 608 -37.86 -57.55 20.65
CA GLY A 608 -36.64 -56.76 20.49
C GLY A 608 -35.58 -57.05 21.57
N THR A 609 -34.48 -56.30 21.56
CA THR A 609 -33.39 -56.47 22.55
C THR A 609 -33.85 -55.90 23.90
N THR A 610 -34.11 -56.77 24.88
CA THR A 610 -34.47 -56.37 26.25
C THR A 610 -33.21 -56.04 27.04
N VAL A 611 -33.12 -54.84 27.62
CA VAL A 611 -32.13 -54.52 28.67
C VAL A 611 -32.87 -54.62 30.00
N GLN A 612 -32.41 -55.49 30.89
CA GLN A 612 -32.91 -55.59 32.27
C GLN A 612 -32.30 -54.50 33.15
#